data_AF-A0A1S3DTA4-F1
#
_entry.id   AF-A0A1S3DTA4-F1
#
_cell.length_a   1.000
_cell.length_b   1.000
_cell.length_c   1.000
_cell.angle_alpha   90.00
_cell.angle_beta   90.00
_cell.angle_gamma   90.00
#
_symmetry.space_group_name_H-M   'P 1'
#
loop_
_entity.id
_entity.type
_entity.pdbx_description
1 polymer ?
#
loop_
_entity_poly.entity_id
_entity_poly.type
_entity_poly.pdbx_seq_one_letter_code
_entity_poly.pdbx_strand_id
1 'polypeptide(L)'
;SLLHVLGMLKARDSFDDWRLKESLDLSDLVQRRLEYLQNPPDCRTARKLVCELNKGCGYGCQLHHVVYCFIVAYATRRTLILDSKEWSYSRGGWEEVFQPVSKTCTSPEGVSNSGWP
;
A
#
# COMPACT_ATOMS: atom_id res chain seq x y z
N SER A 1 -22.94 -32.45 -5.05
CA SER A 1 -22.88 -31.38 -6.07
C SER A 1 -21.45 -31.24 -6.58
N LEU A 2 -21.24 -30.58 -7.72
CA LEU A 2 -19.89 -30.35 -8.28
C LEU A 2 -18.93 -29.67 -7.28
N LEU A 3 -19.43 -28.69 -6.51
CA LEU A 3 -18.66 -28.00 -5.47
C LEU A 3 -18.15 -28.94 -4.37
N HIS A 4 -18.92 -29.96 -4.01
CA HIS A 4 -18.51 -30.96 -3.02
C HIS A 4 -17.35 -31.83 -3.55
N VAL A 5 -17.40 -32.21 -4.83
CA VAL A 5 -16.31 -32.98 -5.47
C VAL A 5 -15.03 -32.15 -5.54
N LEU A 6 -15.12 -30.86 -5.88
CA LEU A 6 -13.96 -29.94 -5.87
C LEU A 6 -13.36 -29.79 -4.47
N GLY A 7 -14.20 -29.70 -3.43
CA GLY A 7 -13.74 -29.67 -2.04
C GLY A 7 -13.01 -30.96 -1.63
N MET A 8 -13.52 -32.13 -2.03
CA MET A 8 -12.86 -33.41 -1.76
C MET A 8 -11.54 -33.56 -2.51
N LEU A 9 -11.44 -33.07 -3.76
CA LEU A 9 -10.19 -33.07 -4.52
C LEU A 9 -9.14 -32.19 -3.83
N LYS A 10 -9.52 -30.97 -3.43
CA LYS A 10 -8.64 -30.07 -2.66
C LYS A 10 -8.15 -30.71 -1.36
N ALA A 11 -8.99 -31.45 -0.65
CA ALA A 11 -8.61 -32.12 0.59
C ALA A 11 -7.69 -33.34 0.38
N ARG A 12 -7.76 -34.00 -0.79
CA ARG A 12 -6.97 -35.20 -1.11
C ARG A 12 -5.66 -34.92 -1.85
N ASP A 13 -5.53 -33.75 -2.48
CA ASP A 13 -4.35 -33.38 -3.25
C ASP A 13 -3.13 -33.01 -2.39
N SER A 14 -3.31 -32.83 -1.07
CA SER A 14 -2.28 -32.45 -0.08
C SER A 14 -1.54 -31.14 -0.39
N PHE A 15 -2.06 -30.32 -1.30
CA PHE A 15 -1.44 -29.04 -1.67
C PHE A 15 -1.89 -27.88 -0.79
N ASP A 16 -2.74 -28.09 0.21
CA ASP A 16 -3.21 -27.01 1.09
C ASP A 16 -2.07 -26.35 1.87
N ASP A 17 -1.18 -27.15 2.45
CA ASP A 17 -0.01 -26.63 3.17
C ASP A 17 0.94 -25.89 2.22
N TRP A 18 1.12 -26.42 1.01
CA TRP A 18 1.93 -25.77 -0.02
C TRP A 18 1.30 -24.44 -0.48
N ARG A 19 -0.02 -24.41 -0.75
CA ARG A 19 -0.74 -23.20 -1.16
C ARG A 19 -0.69 -22.13 -0.08
N LEU A 20 -0.86 -22.52 1.18
CA LEU A 20 -0.75 -21.60 2.31
C LEU A 20 0.68 -21.06 2.43
N LYS A 21 1.68 -21.94 2.37
CA LYS A 21 3.08 -21.56 2.43
C LYS A 21 3.45 -20.59 1.31
N GLU A 22 3.13 -20.92 0.07
CA GLU A 22 3.45 -20.08 -1.10
C GLU A 22 2.75 -18.71 -1.02
N SER A 23 1.47 -18.68 -0.58
CA SER A 23 0.74 -17.42 -0.38
C SER A 23 1.40 -16.53 0.66
N LEU A 24 1.89 -17.11 1.77
CA LEU A 24 2.61 -16.38 2.81
C LEU A 24 3.98 -15.90 2.32
N ASP A 25 4.73 -16.76 1.62
CA ASP A 25 6.06 -16.45 1.11
C ASP A 25 5.99 -15.32 0.05
N LEU A 26 4.99 -15.33 -0.84
CA LEU A 26 4.73 -14.24 -1.79
C LEU A 26 4.27 -12.94 -1.11
N SER A 27 3.42 -13.05 -0.08
CA SER A 27 2.97 -11.89 0.70
C SER A 27 4.15 -11.21 1.39
N ASP A 28 5.01 -11.98 2.05
CA ASP A 28 6.22 -11.49 2.71
C ASP A 28 7.20 -10.85 1.71
N LEU A 29 7.40 -11.47 0.54
CA LEU A 29 8.22 -10.87 -0.53
C LEU A 29 7.72 -9.48 -0.94
N VAL A 30 6.41 -9.32 -1.16
CA VAL A 30 5.84 -8.02 -1.55
C VAL A 30 5.93 -7.03 -0.40
N GLN A 31 5.61 -7.42 0.83
CA GLN A 31 5.71 -6.56 2.01
C GLN A 31 7.12 -6.03 2.23
N ARG A 32 8.16 -6.89 2.12
CA ARG A 32 9.56 -6.45 2.21
C ARG A 32 9.94 -5.43 1.15
N ARG A 33 9.45 -5.61 -0.08
CA ARG A 33 9.71 -4.66 -1.18
C ARG A 33 9.01 -3.32 -0.94
N LEU A 34 7.78 -3.34 -0.42
CA LEU A 34 7.05 -2.12 -0.04
C LEU A 34 7.74 -1.41 1.13
N GLU A 35 8.18 -2.14 2.15
CA GLU A 35 8.91 -1.55 3.29
C GLU A 35 10.24 -0.94 2.84
N TYR A 36 10.99 -1.61 1.96
CA TYR A 36 12.21 -1.05 1.37
C TYR A 36 11.94 0.25 0.58
N LEU A 37 10.91 0.25 -0.26
CA LEU A 37 10.54 1.42 -1.06
C LEU A 37 10.10 2.60 -0.18
N GLN A 38 9.31 2.31 0.86
CA GLN A 38 8.74 3.34 1.72
C GLN A 38 9.76 3.95 2.66
N ASN A 39 10.87 3.26 2.98
CA ASN A 39 11.82 3.71 3.99
C ASN A 39 13.20 4.00 3.40
N PRO A 40 13.35 5.05 2.57
CA PRO A 40 14.65 5.43 2.04
C PRO A 40 15.59 5.90 3.17
N PRO A 41 16.92 5.72 3.02
CA PRO A 41 17.90 6.16 4.01
C PRO A 41 18.01 7.69 4.11
N ASP A 42 17.78 8.42 3.02
CA ASP A 42 17.72 9.88 2.99
C ASP A 42 16.42 10.33 2.31
N CYS A 43 15.48 10.84 3.11
CA CYS A 43 14.19 11.32 2.59
C CYS A 43 14.33 12.57 1.72
N ARG A 44 15.38 13.40 1.89
CA ARG A 44 15.54 14.64 1.13
C ARG A 44 15.86 14.38 -0.35
N THR A 45 16.56 13.29 -0.63
CA THR A 45 16.99 12.89 -1.97
C THR A 45 16.10 11.80 -2.58
N ALA A 46 15.21 11.19 -1.80
CA ALA A 46 14.26 10.20 -2.28
C ALA A 46 13.31 10.77 -3.35
N ARG A 47 13.04 9.98 -4.40
CA ARG A 47 11.98 10.31 -5.36
C ARG A 47 10.64 10.01 -4.72
N LYS A 48 9.73 10.97 -4.77
CA LYS A 48 8.44 10.89 -4.06
C LYS A 48 7.28 10.92 -5.04
N LEU A 49 6.16 10.34 -4.61
CA LEU A 49 4.84 10.51 -5.20
C LEU A 49 3.92 10.97 -4.06
N VAL A 50 3.33 12.15 -4.20
CA VAL A 50 2.40 12.71 -3.22
C VAL A 50 0.98 12.31 -3.61
N CYS A 51 0.20 11.80 -2.65
CA CYS A 51 -1.19 11.41 -2.84
C CYS A 51 -2.07 12.10 -1.80
N GLU A 52 -3.12 12.77 -2.25
CA GLU A 52 -4.07 13.46 -1.38
C GLU A 52 -5.22 12.51 -1.01
N LEU A 53 -5.42 12.27 0.28
CA LEU A 53 -6.43 11.32 0.78
C LEU A 53 -7.86 11.82 0.60
N ASN A 54 -8.08 13.14 0.72
CA ASN A 54 -9.39 13.72 0.95
C ASN A 54 -10.23 13.92 -0.32
N LYS A 55 -10.36 12.88 -1.15
CA LYS A 55 -11.28 12.90 -2.30
C LYS A 55 -12.74 13.00 -1.85
N GLY A 56 -13.56 13.70 -2.65
CA GLY A 56 -15.01 13.87 -2.45
C GLY A 56 -15.83 12.59 -2.66
N CYS A 57 -15.60 11.57 -1.84
CA CYS A 57 -16.32 10.29 -1.81
C CYS A 57 -16.19 9.63 -0.43
N GLY A 58 -16.84 8.48 -0.23
CA GLY A 58 -16.79 7.76 1.04
C GLY A 58 -15.44 7.06 1.33
N TYR A 59 -15.26 6.60 2.57
CA TYR A 59 -14.04 5.97 3.10
C TYR A 59 -13.44 4.91 2.17
N GLY A 60 -14.24 3.94 1.71
CA GLY A 60 -13.74 2.86 0.85
C GLY A 60 -13.20 3.36 -0.49
N CYS A 61 -13.80 4.41 -1.05
CA CYS A 61 -13.32 5.05 -2.28
C CYS A 61 -11.99 5.78 -2.02
N GLN A 62 -11.86 6.49 -0.90
CA GLN A 62 -10.61 7.15 -0.52
C GLN A 62 -9.49 6.13 -0.24
N LEU A 63 -9.78 5.02 0.45
CA LEU A 63 -8.80 3.96 0.68
C LEU A 63 -8.34 3.31 -0.63
N HIS A 64 -9.25 3.02 -1.55
CA HIS A 64 -8.88 2.54 -2.89
C HIS A 64 -8.06 3.56 -3.68
N HIS A 65 -8.29 4.87 -3.48
CA HIS A 65 -7.44 5.91 -4.06
C HIS A 65 -6.00 5.84 -3.52
N VAL A 66 -5.82 5.67 -2.21
CA VAL A 66 -4.49 5.46 -1.61
C VAL A 66 -3.82 4.21 -2.16
N VAL A 67 -4.55 3.09 -2.25
CA VAL A 67 -4.03 1.84 -2.83
C VAL A 67 -3.58 2.07 -4.29
N TYR A 68 -4.38 2.76 -5.10
CA TYR A 68 -4.01 3.14 -6.46
C TYR A 68 -2.71 3.96 -6.49
N CYS A 69 -2.62 5.02 -5.67
CA CYS A 69 -1.40 5.82 -5.55
C CYS A 69 -0.19 4.95 -5.16
N PHE A 70 -0.37 3.99 -4.25
CA PHE A 70 0.72 3.13 -3.78
C PHE A 70 1.20 2.17 -4.88
N ILE A 71 0.30 1.61 -5.68
CA ILE A 71 0.65 0.80 -6.85
C ILE A 71 1.48 1.61 -7.86
N VAL A 72 1.08 2.85 -8.16
CA VAL A 72 1.81 3.74 -9.07
C VAL A 72 3.17 4.13 -8.48
N ALA A 73 3.23 4.43 -7.18
CA ALA A 73 4.48 4.74 -6.48
C ALA A 73 5.46 3.55 -6.54
N TYR A 74 4.95 2.34 -6.32
CA TYR A 74 5.72 1.10 -6.46
C TYR A 74 6.24 0.89 -7.88
N ALA A 75 5.37 0.99 -8.89
CA ALA A 75 5.74 0.81 -10.29
C ALA A 75 6.80 1.83 -10.76
N THR A 76 6.75 3.05 -10.23
CA THR A 76 7.68 4.12 -10.59
C THR A 76 8.89 4.27 -9.65
N ARG A 77 9.00 3.38 -8.65
CA ARG A 77 10.06 3.40 -7.62
C ARG A 77 10.19 4.77 -6.96
N ARG A 78 9.04 5.26 -6.46
CA ARG A 78 8.90 6.49 -5.68
C ARG A 78 8.31 6.15 -4.32
N THR A 79 8.81 6.78 -3.26
CA THR A 79 8.21 6.68 -1.92
C THR A 79 6.87 7.42 -1.94
N LEU A 80 5.80 6.75 -1.50
CA LEU A 80 4.49 7.34 -1.33
C LEU A 80 4.50 8.27 -0.12
N ILE A 81 4.13 9.53 -0.34
CA ILE A 81 3.82 10.51 0.68
C ILE A 81 2.30 10.69 0.69
N LEU A 82 1.67 10.40 1.83
CA LEU A 82 0.23 10.56 1.99
C LEU A 82 -0.05 11.91 2.63
N ASP A 83 -0.79 12.78 1.94
CA ASP A 83 -1.34 13.99 2.53
C ASP A 83 -2.76 13.69 3.03
N SER A 84 -2.89 13.60 4.35
CA SER A 84 -4.15 13.32 5.04
C SER A 84 -4.64 14.48 5.89
N LYS A 85 -4.13 15.71 5.67
CA LYS A 85 -4.63 16.89 6.38
C LYS A 85 -6.11 17.11 6.05
N GLU A 86 -6.88 17.54 7.04
CA GLU A 86 -8.32 17.83 6.89
C GLU A 86 -9.15 16.64 6.35
N TRP A 87 -8.71 15.41 6.63
CA TRP A 87 -9.43 14.22 6.19
C TRP A 87 -10.84 14.17 6.80
N SER A 88 -11.85 13.96 5.94
CA SER A 88 -13.27 14.03 6.32
C SER A 88 -13.69 13.05 7.43
N TYR A 89 -12.92 11.98 7.65
CA TYR A 89 -13.21 10.96 8.67
C TYR A 89 -12.40 11.13 9.97
N SER A 90 -11.29 11.89 9.94
CA SER A 90 -10.48 12.22 11.11
C SER A 90 -9.66 13.48 10.82
N ARG A 91 -9.87 14.52 11.64
CA ARG A 91 -9.16 15.80 11.47
C ARG A 91 -7.66 15.70 11.75
N GLY A 92 -7.24 14.77 12.63
CA GLY A 92 -5.82 14.50 12.88
C GLY A 92 -5.16 13.66 11.78
N GLY A 93 -5.93 13.16 10.81
CA GLY A 93 -5.42 12.50 9.62
C GLY A 93 -5.31 10.98 9.75
N TRP A 94 -4.55 10.40 8.84
CA TRP A 94 -4.40 8.94 8.70
C TRP A 94 -3.85 8.28 9.97
N GLU A 95 -2.93 8.95 10.65
CA GLU A 95 -2.18 8.42 11.79
C GLU A 95 -2.99 8.33 13.09
N GLU A 96 -4.20 8.89 13.16
CA GLU A 96 -5.09 8.68 14.33
C GLU A 96 -5.62 7.23 14.39
N VAL A 97 -5.64 6.53 13.25
CA VAL A 97 -6.23 5.19 13.12
C VAL A 97 -5.26 4.15 12.54
N PHE A 98 -4.27 4.58 11.74
CA PHE A 98 -3.33 3.70 11.07
C PHE A 98 -1.87 4.09 11.34
N GLN A 99 -0.93 3.19 11.05
CA GLN A 99 0.48 3.54 11.08
C GLN A 99 0.82 4.48 9.90
N PRO A 100 1.84 5.36 10.06
CA PRO A 100 2.32 6.16 8.94
C PRO A 100 2.82 5.25 7.82
N VAL A 101 2.59 5.66 6.57
CA VAL A 101 2.96 4.87 5.37
C VAL A 101 4.49 4.69 5.25
N SER A 102 5.27 5.53 5.92
CA SER A 102 6.73 5.45 6.01
C SER A 102 7.18 5.79 7.43
N LYS A 103 8.22 5.09 7.91
CA LYS A 103 8.89 5.38 9.18
C LYS A 103 10.00 6.42 9.02
N THR A 104 10.57 6.55 7.82
CA THR A 104 11.75 7.41 7.58
C THR A 104 11.49 8.59 6.65
N CYS A 105 10.36 8.61 5.94
CA CYS A 105 10.08 9.63 4.93
C CYS A 105 8.60 9.96 4.78
N THR A 106 8.15 10.97 5.53
CA THR A 106 6.77 11.47 5.53
C THR A 106 6.63 12.89 4.97
N SER A 107 7.75 13.58 4.71
CA SER A 107 7.74 14.94 4.17
C SER A 107 7.67 14.95 2.63
N PRO A 108 6.83 15.81 2.02
CA PRO A 108 6.77 15.99 0.57
C PRO A 108 7.92 16.83 0.00
N GLU A 109 8.78 17.41 0.84
CA GLU A 109 9.86 18.31 0.41
C GLU A 109 10.84 17.66 -0.58
N GLY A 110 11.28 18.40 -1.59
CA GLY A 110 12.25 17.93 -2.57
C GLY A 110 12.74 19.09 -3.43
N VAL A 111 13.75 18.83 -4.27
CA VAL A 111 14.37 19.86 -5.13
C VAL A 111 13.38 20.42 -6.17
N SER A 112 12.43 19.59 -6.62
CA SER A 112 11.43 19.96 -7.62
C SER A 112 10.11 19.22 -7.39
N ASN A 113 8.99 19.88 -7.68
CA ASN A 113 7.65 19.28 -7.64
C ASN A 113 6.91 19.62 -8.94
N SER A 114 6.13 18.68 -9.48
CA SER A 114 5.33 18.84 -10.68
C SER A 114 4.07 17.99 -10.63
N GLY A 115 3.02 18.41 -11.33
CA GLY A 115 1.84 17.58 -11.57
C GLY A 115 2.19 16.31 -12.36
N TRP A 116 1.38 15.26 -12.17
CA TRP A 116 1.50 14.04 -12.94
C TRP A 116 1.07 14.28 -14.40
N PRO A 117 1.85 13.84 -15.42
CA PRO A 117 1.50 13.99 -16.84
C PRO A 117 0.20 13.28 -17.27
#